data_AF-S4XP12-F1
#
_entry.id   AF-S4XP12-F1
#
_cell.length_a   1.000
_cell.length_b   1.000
_cell.length_c   1.000
_cell.angle_alpha   90.00
_cell.angle_beta   90.00
_cell.angle_gamma   90.00
#
_symmetry.space_group_name_H-M   'P 1'
#
loop_
_entity.id
_entity.type
_entity.pdbx_description
1 polymer ?
#
loop_
_entity_poly.entity_id
_entity_poly.type
_entity_poly.pdbx_seq_one_letter_code
_entity_poly.pdbx_strand_id
1 'polypeptide(L)'
;MPALDNLTPLAAADFPSLTRDGVECLVVVAAGSFVLPAPGRPAAGPLRLCDEQPAPRAADAYWGEPGASSLRYESEAAYTRPMTDVLLHGHAWTAGGRRATTASVAVRVGRVEKRALVFGARVWQRGRAGLSPSSPEPFRSMPLRYEQSFGGAAVGAYDARNPVGMGLYASEREAQGRPLPFIEDPDALIEGWSDRPPPCGFGPVARSWQPRLGLAGTYDAAWVERRAPLWPADFDERFFQAAPRRLAASPHLRGGEPVLLDGVSPDGPIAFSLPVCRVVAKCALGRRRVERRLMTLDAVYLEPDERRVSLVYRATFAAHGELAGHEVTTVRLLEPWENAP
;
A
#
# COMPACT_ATOMS: atom_id res chain seq x y z
N MET A 1 21.34 7.84 21.36
CA MET A 1 20.43 7.24 20.37
C MET A 1 21.01 5.90 19.96
N PRO A 2 20.19 4.88 19.71
CA PRO A 2 20.67 3.64 19.11
C PRO A 2 21.51 3.97 17.87
N ALA A 3 22.69 3.37 17.73
CA ALA A 3 23.57 3.64 16.59
C ALA A 3 23.15 2.76 15.41
N LEU A 4 22.67 3.37 14.33
CA LEU A 4 22.40 2.69 13.06
C LEU A 4 23.52 3.01 12.07
N ASP A 5 24.30 2.00 11.72
CA ASP A 5 25.36 2.07 10.71
C ASP A 5 24.84 1.52 9.38
N ASN A 6 24.53 2.41 8.45
CA ASN A 6 24.00 2.06 7.14
C ASN A 6 25.13 2.01 6.11
N LEU A 7 25.54 0.79 5.74
CA LEU A 7 26.58 0.52 4.74
C LEU A 7 25.99 0.25 3.35
N THR A 8 24.71 0.54 3.15
CA THR A 8 24.03 0.39 1.86
C THR A 8 23.90 1.72 1.14
N PRO A 9 23.72 1.73 -0.19
CA PRO A 9 23.27 2.94 -0.90
C PRO A 9 21.78 3.22 -0.73
N LEU A 10 21.06 2.42 0.09
CA LEU A 10 19.64 2.61 0.39
C LEU A 10 19.51 3.54 1.61
N ALA A 11 18.30 4.03 1.89
CA ALA A 11 18.02 4.67 3.17
C ALA A 11 17.73 3.61 4.25
N ALA A 12 18.00 3.92 5.52
CA ALA A 12 17.67 3.04 6.63
C ALA A 12 17.26 3.83 7.88
N ALA A 13 16.41 3.22 8.70
CA ALA A 13 16.00 3.73 10.00
C ALA A 13 15.66 2.58 10.94
N ASP A 14 15.65 2.85 12.24
CA ASP A 14 15.21 1.93 13.27
C ASP A 14 14.08 2.51 14.12
N PHE A 15 13.18 1.62 14.57
CA PHE A 15 11.99 1.97 15.33
C PHE A 15 11.88 1.02 16.53
N PRO A 16 12.00 1.52 17.77
CA PRO A 16 11.59 0.77 18.95
C PRO A 16 10.09 0.48 18.89
N SER A 17 9.69 -0.77 19.16
CA SER A 17 8.29 -1.21 19.09
C SER A 17 8.01 -2.33 20.09
N LEU A 18 6.73 -2.69 20.23
CA LEU A 18 6.27 -3.86 20.95
C LEU A 18 5.62 -4.84 19.98
N THR A 19 5.88 -6.14 20.16
CA THR A 19 5.13 -7.19 19.46
C THR A 19 3.71 -7.31 20.01
N ARG A 20 2.83 -8.09 19.36
CA ARG A 20 1.48 -8.40 19.87
C ARG A 20 1.46 -8.92 21.31
N ASP A 21 2.51 -9.62 21.72
CA ASP A 21 2.64 -10.25 23.03
C ASP A 21 3.34 -9.32 24.05
N GLY A 22 3.56 -8.05 23.71
CA GLY A 22 4.18 -7.07 24.59
C GLY A 22 5.70 -7.21 24.74
N VAL A 23 6.34 -7.94 23.84
CA VAL A 23 7.80 -8.11 23.85
C VAL A 23 8.41 -6.90 23.15
N GLU A 24 9.32 -6.19 23.83
CA GLU A 24 10.04 -5.08 23.21
C GLU A 24 10.92 -5.59 22.07
N CYS A 25 10.96 -4.82 20.99
CA CYS A 25 11.73 -5.15 19.81
C CYS A 25 12.28 -3.90 19.14
N LEU A 26 13.37 -4.08 18.39
CA LEU A 26 13.91 -3.08 17.49
C LEU A 26 13.55 -3.49 16.06
N VAL A 27 12.78 -2.64 15.38
CA VAL A 27 12.43 -2.80 13.97
C VAL A 27 13.45 -2.04 13.15
N VAL A 28 14.12 -2.71 12.23
CA VAL A 28 15.08 -2.11 11.31
C VAL A 28 14.46 -2.12 9.93
N VAL A 29 14.44 -0.96 9.27
CA VAL A 29 13.87 -0.78 7.94
C VAL A 29 14.94 -0.23 7.01
N ALA A 30 15.05 -0.81 5.82
CA ALA A 30 15.85 -0.28 4.72
C ALA A 30 14.94 -0.04 3.52
N ALA A 31 15.08 1.10 2.85
CA ALA A 31 14.24 1.50 1.73
C ALA A 31 15.08 1.95 0.55
N GLY A 32 14.85 1.34 -0.62
CA GLY A 32 15.54 1.64 -1.87
C GLY A 32 14.60 2.15 -2.94
N SER A 33 14.86 3.32 -3.50
CA SER A 33 14.14 3.89 -4.63
C SER A 33 14.93 3.75 -5.93
N PHE A 34 14.27 3.29 -6.99
CA PHE A 34 14.85 3.00 -8.29
C PHE A 34 14.06 3.69 -9.40
N VAL A 35 14.74 4.07 -10.48
CA VAL A 35 14.14 4.72 -11.64
C VAL A 35 13.40 3.69 -12.49
N LEU A 36 12.10 3.92 -12.71
CA LEU A 36 11.29 3.11 -13.64
C LEU A 36 11.76 3.29 -15.08
N PRO A 37 11.70 2.23 -15.92
CA PRO A 37 12.00 2.36 -17.34
C PRO A 37 10.96 3.24 -18.03
N ALA A 38 11.34 3.79 -19.19
CA ALA A 38 10.41 4.53 -20.03
C ALA A 38 9.26 3.61 -20.49
N PRO A 39 8.00 4.09 -20.49
CA PRO A 39 6.87 3.34 -21.02
C PRO A 39 7.08 2.94 -22.49
N GLY A 40 6.47 1.83 -22.91
CA GLY A 40 6.57 1.30 -24.26
C GLY A 40 7.91 0.66 -24.61
N ARG A 41 8.90 0.69 -23.70
CA ARG A 41 10.21 0.03 -23.87
C ARG A 41 10.50 -0.84 -22.66
N PRO A 42 10.65 -2.17 -22.81
CA PRO A 42 11.08 -3.03 -21.72
C PRO A 42 12.44 -2.58 -21.17
N ALA A 43 12.64 -2.72 -19.86
CA ALA A 43 13.95 -2.46 -19.26
C ALA A 43 15.01 -3.41 -19.86
N ALA A 44 16.14 -2.84 -20.32
CA ALA A 44 17.24 -3.60 -20.92
C ALA A 44 18.22 -4.19 -19.88
N GLY A 45 17.99 -3.96 -18.58
CA GLY A 45 18.86 -4.40 -17.49
C GLY A 45 18.30 -4.02 -16.12
N PRO A 46 19.09 -4.18 -15.05
CA PRO A 46 18.71 -3.78 -13.70
C PRO A 46 18.34 -2.30 -13.63
N LEU A 47 17.38 -1.96 -12.77
CA LEU A 47 17.02 -0.57 -12.54
C LEU A 47 18.14 0.18 -11.82
N ARG A 48 18.32 1.44 -12.18
CA ARG A 48 19.25 2.35 -11.51
C ARG A 48 18.62 2.92 -10.24
N LEU A 49 19.40 3.08 -9.17
CA LEU A 49 18.97 3.82 -7.99
C LEU A 49 18.60 5.28 -8.35
N CYS A 50 17.63 5.82 -7.65
CA CYS A 50 17.38 7.26 -7.63
C CYS A 50 18.51 7.98 -6.87
N ASP A 51 18.81 9.22 -7.28
CA ASP A 51 19.83 10.03 -6.58
C ASP A 51 19.40 10.35 -5.15
N GLU A 52 18.10 10.57 -4.95
CA GLU A 52 17.49 10.72 -3.63
C GLU A 52 16.93 9.38 -3.13
N GLN A 53 17.27 9.05 -1.89
CA GLN A 53 16.76 7.88 -1.17
C GLN A 53 16.01 8.37 0.08
N PRO A 54 14.67 8.50 0.01
CA PRO A 54 13.89 8.96 1.14
C PRO A 54 14.05 8.05 2.36
N ALA A 55 14.19 8.66 3.54
CA ALA A 55 14.26 7.92 4.79
C ALA A 55 12.98 7.09 5.03
N PRO A 56 13.09 5.90 5.67
CA PRO A 56 11.91 5.15 6.06
C PRO A 56 10.94 5.99 6.91
N ARG A 57 9.65 5.85 6.65
CA ARG A 57 8.63 6.77 7.17
C ARG A 57 8.25 6.43 8.61
N ALA A 58 8.44 7.39 9.52
CA ALA A 58 8.02 7.25 10.91
C ALA A 58 6.50 7.40 11.10
N ALA A 59 5.83 8.15 10.22
CA ALA A 59 4.42 8.49 10.34
C ALA A 59 3.63 8.25 9.04
N ASP A 60 2.32 8.06 9.20
CA ASP A 60 1.38 7.97 8.09
C ASP A 60 1.34 9.31 7.32
N ALA A 61 1.29 9.25 6.00
CA ALA A 61 1.12 10.39 5.11
C ALA A 61 -0.14 10.21 4.28
N TYR A 62 -0.95 11.27 4.18
CA TYR A 62 -2.24 11.26 3.50
C TYR A 62 -2.18 12.10 2.21
N TRP A 63 -3.13 11.90 1.30
CA TRP A 63 -3.22 12.74 0.09
C TRP A 63 -3.69 14.17 0.38
N GLY A 64 -4.41 14.36 1.48
CA GLY A 64 -4.83 15.64 2.03
C GLY A 64 -4.96 15.53 3.55
N GLU A 65 -6.06 16.05 4.11
CA GLU A 65 -6.28 16.00 5.56
C GLU A 65 -6.55 14.56 6.07
N PRO A 66 -5.92 14.13 7.18
CA PRO A 66 -6.21 12.85 7.81
C PRO A 66 -7.69 12.70 8.16
N GLY A 67 -8.28 11.55 7.84
CA GLY A 67 -9.71 11.26 8.07
C GLY A 67 -10.66 11.84 7.02
N ALA A 68 -10.23 12.82 6.22
CA ALA A 68 -10.98 13.36 5.09
C ALA A 68 -10.39 12.95 3.72
N SER A 69 -9.22 12.32 3.72
CA SER A 69 -8.55 11.80 2.53
C SER A 69 -7.97 10.41 2.77
N SER A 70 -7.67 9.71 1.68
CA SER A 70 -7.08 8.38 1.72
C SER A 70 -5.59 8.43 2.08
N LEU A 71 -5.11 7.33 2.66
CA LEU A 71 -3.71 7.14 3.02
C LEU A 71 -2.86 7.11 1.74
N ARG A 72 -1.78 7.89 1.71
CA ARG A 72 -0.78 7.87 0.64
C ARG A 72 0.35 6.91 1.00
N TYR A 73 0.99 7.10 2.16
CA TYR A 73 2.01 6.17 2.65
C TYR A 73 1.69 5.80 4.09
N GLU A 74 1.86 4.54 4.44
CA GLU A 74 1.81 4.11 5.83
C GLU A 74 3.18 4.29 6.48
N SER A 75 3.20 4.56 7.78
CA SER A 75 4.37 4.40 8.64
C SER A 75 4.98 3.01 8.46
N GLU A 76 6.30 2.96 8.38
CA GLU A 76 7.07 1.73 8.22
C GLU A 76 7.53 1.17 9.58
N ALA A 77 7.04 1.72 10.69
CA ALA A 77 7.40 1.32 12.06
C ALA A 77 6.70 0.04 12.56
N ALA A 78 5.77 -0.55 11.79
CA ALA A 78 5.14 -1.82 12.16
C ALA A 78 6.19 -2.91 12.36
N TYR A 79 6.13 -3.64 13.48
CA TYR A 79 7.13 -4.68 13.80
C TYR A 79 7.04 -5.91 12.90
N THR A 80 5.94 -6.08 12.16
CA THR A 80 5.76 -7.19 11.23
C THR A 80 4.82 -6.78 10.11
N ARG A 81 5.03 -7.40 8.95
CA ARG A 81 4.07 -7.45 7.84
C ARG A 81 4.04 -8.87 7.28
N PRO A 82 2.93 -9.60 7.43
CA PRO A 82 2.87 -11.01 7.04
C PRO A 82 3.02 -11.29 5.53
N MET A 83 2.86 -10.28 4.67
CA MET A 83 2.96 -10.37 3.21
C MET A 83 3.71 -9.16 2.65
N THR A 84 3.98 -9.14 1.34
CA THR A 84 4.49 -7.93 0.67
C THR A 84 3.35 -7.09 0.11
N ASP A 85 3.25 -5.85 0.53
CA ASP A 85 2.34 -4.85 -0.03
C ASP A 85 2.80 -4.43 -1.43
N VAL A 86 1.97 -4.57 -2.46
CA VAL A 86 2.22 -4.01 -3.79
C VAL A 86 1.26 -2.84 -4.00
N LEU A 87 1.77 -1.61 -3.92
CA LEU A 87 0.95 -0.40 -3.92
C LEU A 87 1.24 0.41 -5.18
N LEU A 88 0.21 0.98 -5.81
CA LEU A 88 0.36 1.86 -6.98
C LEU A 88 -0.15 3.26 -6.64
N HIS A 89 0.69 4.26 -6.86
CA HIS A 89 0.32 5.67 -6.84
C HIS A 89 0.51 6.26 -8.23
N GLY A 90 -0.57 6.70 -8.85
CA GLY A 90 -0.46 7.41 -10.11
C GLY A 90 -1.81 7.72 -10.72
N HIS A 91 -1.82 7.88 -12.04
CA HIS A 91 -3.03 8.10 -12.80
C HIS A 91 -3.34 6.94 -13.73
N ALA A 92 -4.64 6.68 -13.93
CA ALA A 92 -5.12 5.94 -15.08
C ALA A 92 -5.03 6.82 -16.31
N TRP A 93 -4.62 6.27 -17.44
CA TRP A 93 -4.51 6.94 -18.72
C TRP A 93 -5.33 6.20 -19.77
N THR A 94 -6.02 6.98 -20.60
CA THR A 94 -6.67 6.46 -21.81
C THR A 94 -5.62 6.10 -22.87
N ALA A 95 -5.97 5.22 -23.80
CA ALA A 95 -5.05 4.72 -24.83
C ALA A 95 -4.43 5.85 -25.67
N GLY A 96 -3.09 5.99 -25.59
CA GLY A 96 -2.33 7.03 -26.28
C GLY A 96 -2.56 8.44 -25.74
N GLY A 97 -3.11 8.60 -24.54
CA GLY A 97 -3.44 9.91 -23.94
C GLY A 97 -4.53 10.70 -24.66
N ARG A 98 -5.31 10.03 -25.53
CA ARG A 98 -6.43 10.61 -26.29
C ARG A 98 -7.69 10.67 -25.45
N ARG A 99 -8.54 11.69 -25.62
CA ARG A 99 -9.81 11.74 -24.87
C ARG A 99 -10.67 10.50 -25.17
N ALA A 100 -11.02 9.75 -24.14
CA ALA A 100 -11.93 8.61 -24.21
C ALA A 100 -12.81 8.60 -22.96
N THR A 101 -13.92 7.86 -23.00
CA THR A 101 -14.87 7.79 -21.88
C THR A 101 -14.49 6.71 -20.86
N THR A 102 -13.56 5.82 -21.22
CA THR A 102 -13.07 4.73 -20.38
C THR A 102 -11.56 4.50 -20.53
N ALA A 103 -10.95 3.97 -19.47
CA ALA A 103 -9.59 3.45 -19.45
C ALA A 103 -9.55 2.15 -18.63
N SER A 104 -8.59 1.28 -18.91
CA SER A 104 -8.32 0.07 -18.14
C SER A 104 -6.97 0.20 -17.47
N VAL A 105 -6.88 -0.21 -16.20
CA VAL A 105 -5.61 -0.27 -15.46
C VAL A 105 -5.35 -1.71 -15.04
N ALA A 106 -4.11 -2.16 -15.20
CA ALA A 106 -3.67 -3.45 -14.70
C ALA A 106 -2.28 -3.35 -14.06
N VAL A 107 -2.15 -3.91 -12.86
CA VAL A 107 -0.89 -4.06 -12.14
C VAL A 107 -0.64 -5.55 -11.96
N ARG A 108 0.52 -6.02 -12.43
CA ARG A 108 0.99 -7.39 -12.19
C ARG A 108 2.42 -7.38 -11.67
N VAL A 109 2.65 -8.04 -10.55
CA VAL A 109 3.97 -8.23 -9.92
C VAL A 109 4.12 -9.70 -9.53
N GLY A 110 4.91 -10.45 -10.29
CA GLY A 110 4.99 -11.90 -10.12
C GLY A 110 3.62 -12.56 -10.28
N ARG A 111 3.09 -13.11 -9.18
CA ARG A 111 1.78 -13.78 -9.11
C ARG A 111 0.62 -12.86 -8.70
N VAL A 112 0.93 -11.66 -8.22
CA VAL A 112 -0.06 -10.69 -7.76
C VAL A 112 -0.58 -9.92 -8.96
N GLU A 113 -1.91 -9.80 -9.07
CA GLU A 113 -2.55 -9.07 -10.15
C GLU A 113 -3.82 -8.36 -9.67
N LYS A 114 -3.96 -7.08 -10.04
CA LYS A 114 -5.20 -6.32 -9.86
C LYS A 114 -5.51 -5.50 -11.12
N ARG A 115 -6.79 -5.47 -11.47
CA ARG A 115 -7.34 -4.67 -12.56
C ARG A 115 -8.39 -3.69 -12.05
N ALA A 116 -8.62 -2.64 -12.83
CA ALA A 116 -9.72 -1.69 -12.64
C ALA A 116 -10.19 -1.16 -14.00
N LEU A 117 -11.48 -0.83 -14.09
CA LEU A 117 -12.01 0.03 -15.13
C LEU A 117 -12.20 1.43 -14.56
N VAL A 118 -11.79 2.42 -15.35
CA VAL A 118 -11.90 3.83 -15.00
C VAL A 118 -12.81 4.51 -16.01
N PHE A 119 -13.89 5.09 -15.51
CA PHE A 119 -14.85 5.84 -16.30
C PHE A 119 -14.61 7.34 -16.13
N GLY A 120 -14.99 8.11 -17.14
CA GLY A 120 -15.12 9.55 -16.97
C GLY A 120 -16.28 9.92 -16.04
N ALA A 121 -16.46 11.23 -15.82
CA ALA A 121 -17.51 11.73 -14.93
C ALA A 121 -18.88 11.19 -15.36
N ARG A 122 -19.62 10.67 -14.39
CA ARG A 122 -20.99 10.19 -14.54
C ARG A 122 -21.83 10.73 -13.41
N VAL A 123 -23.13 10.88 -13.66
CA VAL A 123 -24.13 11.19 -12.64
C VAL A 123 -25.27 10.19 -12.70
N TRP A 124 -25.99 10.02 -11.60
CA TRP A 124 -27.23 9.26 -11.61
C TRP A 124 -28.31 10.00 -12.41
N GLN A 125 -28.96 9.30 -13.34
CA GLN A 125 -30.09 9.81 -14.13
C GLN A 125 -31.27 8.85 -14.08
N ARG A 126 -32.48 9.36 -14.34
CA ARG A 126 -33.68 8.52 -14.41
C ARG A 126 -33.60 7.60 -15.62
N GLY A 127 -33.54 6.31 -15.37
CA GLY A 127 -33.69 5.24 -16.35
C GLY A 127 -35.12 4.68 -16.35
N ARG A 128 -35.30 3.58 -17.09
CA ARG A 128 -36.60 2.88 -17.18
C ARG A 128 -36.96 2.11 -15.89
N ALA A 129 -35.95 1.69 -15.12
CA ALA A 129 -36.08 0.85 -13.93
C ALA A 129 -35.38 1.48 -12.71
N GLY A 130 -35.64 2.77 -12.46
CA GLY A 130 -34.98 3.53 -11.38
C GLY A 130 -33.81 4.37 -11.88
N LEU A 131 -32.85 4.69 -11.01
CA LEU A 131 -31.65 5.42 -11.43
C LEU A 131 -30.65 4.51 -12.14
N SER A 132 -30.03 5.05 -13.17
CA SER A 132 -28.94 4.44 -13.93
C SER A 132 -27.81 5.46 -14.12
N PRO A 133 -26.56 5.01 -14.32
CA PRO A 133 -25.46 5.91 -14.64
C PRO A 133 -25.72 6.67 -15.96
N SER A 134 -25.29 7.93 -16.04
CA SER A 134 -25.19 8.66 -17.30
C SER A 134 -24.09 8.08 -18.20
N SER A 135 -24.11 8.45 -19.49
CA SER A 135 -22.93 8.24 -20.35
C SER A 135 -21.71 8.94 -19.71
N PRO A 136 -20.53 8.30 -19.66
CA PRO A 136 -19.35 8.92 -19.09
C PRO A 136 -18.83 10.05 -19.97
N GLU A 137 -18.37 11.13 -19.35
CA GLU A 137 -17.69 12.22 -20.07
C GLU A 137 -16.28 11.82 -20.55
N PRO A 138 -15.77 12.34 -21.67
CA PRO A 138 -14.41 11.99 -22.10
C PRO A 138 -13.33 12.63 -21.21
N PHE A 139 -12.33 11.83 -20.82
CA PHE A 139 -11.17 12.25 -20.03
C PHE A 139 -9.86 11.77 -20.69
N ARG A 140 -8.71 12.28 -20.22
CA ARG A 140 -7.38 11.80 -20.65
C ARG A 140 -6.71 10.97 -19.57
N SER A 141 -6.79 11.45 -18.34
CA SER A 141 -6.27 10.77 -17.17
C SER A 141 -7.13 11.02 -15.93
N MET A 142 -7.04 10.12 -14.95
CA MET A 142 -7.77 10.19 -13.68
C MET A 142 -6.87 9.67 -12.55
N PRO A 143 -6.77 10.35 -11.39
CA PRO A 143 -5.96 9.85 -10.28
C PRO A 143 -6.53 8.55 -9.71
N LEU A 144 -5.65 7.57 -9.47
CA LEU A 144 -5.99 6.28 -8.87
C LEU A 144 -6.05 6.38 -7.34
N ARG A 145 -7.12 7.00 -6.83
CA ARG A 145 -7.32 7.26 -5.40
C ARG A 145 -8.62 6.67 -4.90
N TYR A 146 -8.70 6.35 -3.60
CA TYR A 146 -9.91 5.77 -3.00
C TYR A 146 -11.11 6.72 -3.04
N GLU A 147 -10.87 8.02 -3.00
CA GLU A 147 -11.88 9.07 -3.16
C GLU A 147 -12.66 8.93 -4.48
N GLN A 148 -12.05 8.31 -5.49
CA GLN A 148 -12.64 8.08 -6.81
C GLN A 148 -13.33 6.72 -6.93
N SER A 149 -13.40 5.92 -5.86
CA SER A 149 -14.02 4.60 -5.84
C SER A 149 -15.27 4.57 -4.94
N PHE A 150 -16.07 3.51 -5.04
CA PHE A 150 -17.30 3.38 -4.27
C PHE A 150 -17.05 3.48 -2.76
N GLY A 151 -17.93 4.21 -2.06
CA GLY A 151 -17.92 4.38 -0.62
C GLY A 151 -18.48 5.74 -0.21
N GLY A 152 -17.98 6.27 0.90
CA GLY A 152 -18.35 7.56 1.45
C GLY A 152 -19.28 7.46 2.65
N ALA A 153 -19.78 8.62 3.06
CA ALA A 153 -20.75 8.78 4.14
C ALA A 153 -21.91 9.66 3.67
N ALA A 154 -23.12 9.29 4.06
CA ALA A 154 -24.35 10.04 3.89
C ALA A 154 -25.15 10.03 5.20
N VAL A 155 -26.22 10.84 5.29
CA VAL A 155 -27.07 10.84 6.48
C VAL A 155 -27.64 9.45 6.71
N GLY A 156 -27.29 8.82 7.84
CA GLY A 156 -27.74 7.47 8.19
C GLY A 156 -27.04 6.32 7.44
N ALA A 157 -26.03 6.60 6.62
CA ALA A 157 -25.28 5.56 5.88
C ALA A 157 -23.78 5.84 5.87
N TYR A 158 -22.97 4.82 6.06
CA TYR A 158 -21.51 4.94 6.11
C TYR A 158 -20.87 3.67 5.58
N ASP A 159 -19.96 3.79 4.62
CA ASP A 159 -19.19 2.64 4.13
C ASP A 159 -17.83 2.58 4.82
N ALA A 160 -17.72 1.71 5.83
CA ALA A 160 -16.49 1.52 6.59
C ALA A 160 -15.31 0.98 5.75
N ARG A 161 -15.57 0.46 4.53
CA ARG A 161 -14.51 -0.05 3.62
C ARG A 161 -13.80 1.08 2.90
N ASN A 162 -14.49 2.21 2.66
CA ASN A 162 -13.93 3.41 2.06
C ASN A 162 -14.72 4.66 2.50
N PRO A 163 -14.47 5.18 3.71
CA PRO A 163 -15.19 6.32 4.30
C PRO A 163 -15.08 7.63 3.52
N VAL A 164 -14.01 7.79 2.73
CA VAL A 164 -13.72 9.00 1.95
C VAL A 164 -14.06 8.84 0.47
N GLY A 165 -14.69 7.72 0.10
CA GLY A 165 -15.14 7.42 -1.25
C GLY A 165 -16.33 8.26 -1.69
N MET A 166 -16.89 7.88 -2.84
CA MET A 166 -18.08 8.51 -3.39
C MET A 166 -19.12 7.50 -3.87
N GLY A 167 -20.32 7.97 -4.21
CA GLY A 167 -21.40 7.14 -4.73
C GLY A 167 -22.39 6.61 -3.70
N LEU A 168 -22.12 6.78 -2.39
CA LEU A 168 -23.11 6.51 -1.34
C LEU A 168 -23.98 7.74 -1.07
N TYR A 169 -25.30 7.60 -1.26
CA TYR A 169 -26.31 8.63 -0.96
C TYR A 169 -27.45 8.01 -0.13
N ALA A 170 -28.21 8.82 0.62
CA ALA A 170 -29.21 8.31 1.55
C ALA A 170 -30.49 7.79 0.86
N SER A 171 -30.78 8.25 -0.37
CA SER A 171 -31.95 7.80 -1.14
C SER A 171 -31.76 8.01 -2.64
N GLU A 172 -32.59 7.35 -3.47
CA GLU A 172 -32.64 7.60 -4.92
C GLU A 172 -32.93 9.07 -5.24
N ARG A 173 -33.83 9.69 -4.49
CA ARG A 173 -34.19 11.09 -4.70
C ARG A 173 -32.99 12.02 -4.52
N GLU A 174 -32.17 11.77 -3.50
CA GLU A 174 -30.96 12.54 -3.26
C GLU A 174 -29.89 12.22 -4.31
N ALA A 175 -29.77 10.95 -4.71
CA ALA A 175 -28.76 10.48 -5.65
C ALA A 175 -28.96 11.07 -7.06
N GLN A 176 -30.18 11.38 -7.48
CA GLN A 176 -30.47 11.91 -8.81
C GLN A 176 -29.62 13.17 -9.12
N GLY A 177 -28.82 13.13 -10.18
CA GLY A 177 -27.90 14.18 -10.60
C GLY A 177 -26.59 14.24 -9.81
N ARG A 178 -26.38 13.35 -8.82
CA ARG A 178 -25.14 13.27 -8.04
C ARG A 178 -24.11 12.37 -8.72
N PRO A 179 -22.81 12.60 -8.48
CA PRO A 179 -21.72 11.84 -9.10
C PRO A 179 -21.74 10.34 -8.85
N LEU A 180 -21.16 9.56 -9.75
CA LEU A 180 -20.76 8.18 -9.49
C LEU A 180 -19.24 8.07 -9.31
N PRO A 181 -18.75 6.99 -8.66
CA PRO A 181 -17.34 6.63 -8.67
C PRO A 181 -16.75 6.61 -10.09
N PHE A 182 -15.46 6.88 -10.18
CA PHE A 182 -14.72 6.79 -11.45
C PHE A 182 -14.04 5.43 -11.58
N ILE A 183 -13.63 4.80 -10.48
CA ILE A 183 -12.87 3.55 -10.47
C ILE A 183 -13.76 2.40 -9.99
N GLU A 184 -13.92 1.39 -10.84
CA GLU A 184 -14.73 0.21 -10.56
C GLU A 184 -13.90 -1.09 -10.73
N ASP A 185 -14.31 -2.14 -10.03
CA ASP A 185 -13.81 -3.48 -10.26
C ASP A 185 -14.51 -4.03 -11.53
N PRO A 186 -13.76 -4.55 -12.54
CA PRO A 186 -14.36 -5.08 -13.77
C PRO A 186 -15.37 -6.22 -13.51
N ASP A 187 -15.26 -6.91 -12.38
CA ASP A 187 -16.15 -8.02 -12.00
C ASP A 187 -17.38 -7.54 -11.19
N ALA A 188 -17.48 -6.24 -10.88
CA ALA A 188 -18.55 -5.67 -10.05
C ALA A 188 -18.85 -4.21 -10.46
N LEU A 189 -19.33 -4.02 -11.69
CA LEU A 189 -19.70 -2.71 -12.22
C LEU A 189 -20.99 -2.17 -11.58
N ILE A 190 -21.11 -0.84 -11.57
CA ILE A 190 -22.35 -0.16 -11.16
C ILE A 190 -23.26 -0.02 -12.37
N GLU A 191 -24.34 -0.80 -12.39
CA GLU A 191 -25.36 -0.78 -13.45
C GLU A 191 -26.64 -0.07 -12.98
N GLY A 192 -26.94 -0.13 -11.68
CA GLY A 192 -28.15 0.44 -11.11
C GLY A 192 -27.98 0.93 -9.67
N TRP A 193 -28.95 1.70 -9.21
CA TRP A 193 -28.92 2.35 -7.89
C TRP A 193 -28.64 1.42 -6.72
N SER A 194 -29.11 0.17 -6.76
CA SER A 194 -28.97 -0.79 -5.66
C SER A 194 -27.55 -1.35 -5.51
N ASP A 195 -26.67 -1.14 -6.49
CA ASP A 195 -25.34 -1.73 -6.50
C ASP A 195 -24.45 -1.10 -5.42
N ARG A 196 -23.75 -1.95 -4.66
CA ARG A 196 -22.85 -1.57 -3.58
C ARG A 196 -21.50 -2.29 -3.73
N PRO A 197 -20.78 -2.07 -4.85
CA PRO A 197 -19.56 -2.81 -5.14
C PRO A 197 -18.49 -2.56 -4.07
N PRO A 198 -17.47 -3.44 -3.96
CA PRO A 198 -16.32 -3.16 -3.13
C PRO A 198 -15.54 -1.92 -3.66
N PRO A 199 -14.92 -1.12 -2.77
CA PRO A 199 -14.03 -0.04 -3.21
C PRO A 199 -12.88 -0.59 -4.05
N CYS A 200 -12.61 0.04 -5.20
CA CYS A 200 -11.54 -0.34 -6.11
C CYS A 200 -10.40 0.69 -6.04
N GLY A 201 -9.42 0.46 -5.18
CA GLY A 201 -8.20 1.27 -5.05
C GLY A 201 -6.93 0.44 -5.16
N PHE A 202 -5.81 1.11 -5.47
CA PHE A 202 -4.48 0.49 -5.57
C PHE A 202 -3.48 0.98 -4.52
N GLY A 203 -3.83 2.06 -3.79
CA GLY A 203 -3.06 2.56 -2.67
C GLY A 203 -3.32 1.78 -1.38
N PRO A 204 -2.72 2.20 -0.26
CA PRO A 204 -2.91 1.53 1.03
C PRO A 204 -4.31 1.79 1.61
N VAL A 205 -4.92 0.74 2.19
CA VAL A 205 -6.14 0.83 3.01
C VAL A 205 -5.76 1.33 4.39
N ALA A 206 -6.42 2.35 4.94
CA ALA A 206 -6.10 2.86 6.27
C ALA A 206 -6.47 1.87 7.40
N ARG A 207 -5.74 1.93 8.52
CA ARG A 207 -5.99 1.07 9.71
C ARG A 207 -7.39 1.20 10.29
N SER A 208 -7.99 2.38 10.19
CA SER A 208 -9.35 2.67 10.64
C SER A 208 -10.45 2.20 9.67
N TRP A 209 -10.08 1.63 8.53
CA TRP A 209 -11.03 1.17 7.51
C TRP A 209 -11.15 -0.35 7.53
N GLN A 210 -12.29 -0.87 7.07
CA GLN A 210 -12.43 -2.29 6.80
C GLN A 210 -11.59 -2.69 5.57
N PRO A 211 -11.01 -3.91 5.56
CA PRO A 211 -11.14 -4.95 6.59
C PRO A 211 -10.15 -4.83 7.75
N ARG A 212 -9.22 -3.87 7.72
CA ARG A 212 -8.14 -3.75 8.72
C ARG A 212 -8.68 -3.48 10.12
N LEU A 213 -9.66 -2.59 10.26
CA LEU A 213 -10.26 -2.27 11.54
C LEU A 213 -10.77 -3.53 12.27
N GLY A 214 -11.39 -4.46 11.54
CA GLY A 214 -11.87 -5.74 12.07
C GLY A 214 -10.77 -6.71 12.53
N LEU A 215 -9.49 -6.40 12.28
CA LEU A 215 -8.33 -7.19 12.71
C LEU A 215 -7.63 -6.59 13.93
N ALA A 216 -8.07 -5.41 14.40
CA ALA A 216 -7.48 -4.72 15.54
C ALA A 216 -7.71 -5.42 16.89
N GLY A 217 -8.62 -6.41 16.93
CA GLY A 217 -9.06 -7.10 18.14
C GLY A 217 -10.08 -6.31 18.95
N THR A 218 -10.47 -6.87 20.09
CA THR A 218 -11.55 -6.37 20.94
C THR A 218 -11.02 -5.54 22.11
N TYR A 219 -11.40 -4.26 22.17
CA TYR A 219 -11.01 -3.31 23.22
C TYR A 219 -12.19 -3.04 24.18
N ASP A 220 -12.53 -4.01 25.03
CA ASP A 220 -13.63 -3.92 25.99
C ASP A 220 -13.15 -3.70 27.44
N ALA A 221 -14.06 -3.71 28.41
CA ALA A 221 -13.73 -3.54 29.83
C ALA A 221 -12.79 -4.65 30.37
N ALA A 222 -12.88 -5.87 29.84
CA ALA A 222 -12.00 -6.95 30.24
C ALA A 222 -10.57 -6.73 29.72
N TRP A 223 -10.42 -6.20 28.50
CA TRP A 223 -9.13 -5.74 28.00
C TRP A 223 -8.55 -4.62 28.88
N VAL A 224 -9.36 -3.62 29.26
CA VAL A 224 -8.93 -2.53 30.16
C VAL A 224 -8.41 -3.07 31.50
N GLU A 225 -9.17 -3.98 32.13
CA GLU A 225 -8.83 -4.51 33.46
C GLU A 225 -7.58 -5.41 33.44
N ARG A 226 -7.37 -6.19 32.36
CA ARG A 226 -6.46 -7.35 32.41
C ARG A 226 -5.29 -7.30 31.44
N ARG A 227 -5.33 -6.43 30.42
CA ARG A 227 -4.37 -6.50 29.31
C ARG A 227 -3.85 -5.14 28.86
N ALA A 228 -4.58 -4.05 29.08
CA ALA A 228 -4.08 -2.71 28.80
C ALA A 228 -2.70 -2.48 29.49
N PRO A 229 -1.72 -1.87 28.79
CA PRO A 229 -1.80 -1.25 27.46
C PRO A 229 -1.41 -2.17 26.28
N LEU A 230 -1.31 -3.49 26.48
CA LEU A 230 -0.93 -4.43 25.42
C LEU A 230 -2.05 -4.62 24.38
N TRP A 231 -1.69 -5.11 23.19
CA TRP A 231 -2.65 -5.48 22.15
C TRP A 231 -3.69 -6.49 22.67
N PRO A 232 -4.95 -6.45 22.19
CA PRO A 232 -5.96 -7.46 22.50
C PRO A 232 -5.50 -8.89 22.20
N ALA A 233 -6.10 -9.86 22.90
CA ALA A 233 -5.74 -11.28 22.74
C ALA A 233 -6.08 -11.83 21.35
N ASP A 234 -7.13 -11.28 20.73
CA ASP A 234 -7.63 -11.59 19.40
C ASP A 234 -7.06 -10.66 18.31
N PHE A 235 -6.04 -9.85 18.62
CA PHE A 235 -5.34 -9.04 17.62
C PHE A 235 -4.71 -9.92 16.54
N ASP A 236 -4.98 -9.59 15.29
CA ASP A 236 -4.43 -10.30 14.13
C ASP A 236 -3.40 -9.43 13.42
N GLU A 237 -2.17 -9.92 13.26
CA GLU A 237 -1.05 -9.18 12.66
C GLU A 237 -1.29 -8.81 11.19
N ARG A 238 -2.26 -9.42 10.51
CA ARG A 238 -2.75 -8.96 9.20
C ARG A 238 -3.31 -7.53 9.27
N PHE A 239 -3.61 -7.01 10.46
CA PHE A 239 -3.87 -5.59 10.70
C PHE A 239 -2.78 -4.69 10.12
N PHE A 240 -1.51 -5.11 10.11
CA PHE A 240 -0.38 -4.35 9.56
C PHE A 240 -0.26 -4.44 8.02
N GLN A 241 -1.10 -5.23 7.35
CA GLN A 241 -1.15 -5.29 5.90
C GLN A 241 -1.97 -4.11 5.36
N ALA A 242 -1.33 -3.17 4.65
CA ALA A 242 -2.02 -2.02 4.09
C ALA A 242 -2.57 -2.28 2.68
N ALA A 243 -1.93 -3.16 1.91
CA ALA A 243 -2.34 -3.47 0.54
C ALA A 243 -3.74 -4.11 0.49
N PRO A 244 -4.55 -3.75 -0.52
CA PRO A 244 -5.75 -4.50 -0.88
C PRO A 244 -5.44 -5.99 -1.07
N ARG A 245 -6.42 -6.87 -0.82
CA ARG A 245 -6.20 -8.33 -0.87
C ARG A 245 -5.55 -8.83 -2.17
N ARG A 246 -5.94 -8.30 -3.33
CA ARG A 246 -5.37 -8.66 -4.65
C ARG A 246 -3.98 -8.07 -4.92
N LEU A 247 -3.45 -7.29 -3.98
CA LEU A 247 -2.18 -6.59 -4.03
C LEU A 247 -1.25 -6.95 -2.85
N ALA A 248 -1.61 -7.97 -2.06
CA ALA A 248 -0.75 -8.52 -1.01
C ALA A 248 -0.12 -9.83 -1.50
N ALA A 249 1.21 -9.88 -1.60
CA ALA A 249 1.94 -11.05 -2.08
C ALA A 249 2.26 -12.02 -0.94
N SER A 250 1.78 -13.25 -1.06
CA SER A 250 2.13 -14.37 -0.18
C SER A 250 2.58 -15.58 -1.02
N PRO A 251 3.78 -16.14 -0.81
CA PRO A 251 4.82 -15.68 0.13
C PRO A 251 5.36 -14.29 -0.24
N HIS A 252 6.14 -13.67 0.67
CA HIS A 252 6.82 -12.40 0.39
C HIS A 252 7.62 -12.46 -0.91
N LEU A 253 7.62 -11.33 -1.63
CA LEU A 253 8.47 -11.11 -2.79
C LEU A 253 9.95 -11.14 -2.37
N ARG A 254 10.82 -11.49 -3.31
CA ARG A 254 12.27 -11.61 -3.08
C ARG A 254 13.10 -10.68 -3.97
N GLY A 255 12.46 -9.99 -4.91
CA GLY A 255 13.14 -9.31 -6.01
C GLY A 255 13.31 -10.26 -7.20
N GLY A 256 13.45 -9.67 -8.39
CA GLY A 256 13.52 -10.39 -9.67
C GLY A 256 12.16 -10.73 -10.28
N GLU A 257 11.06 -10.58 -9.54
CA GLU A 257 9.73 -10.83 -10.09
C GLU A 257 9.42 -9.91 -11.28
N PRO A 258 8.79 -10.43 -12.34
CA PRO A 258 8.37 -9.61 -13.47
C PRO A 258 7.25 -8.66 -13.05
N VAL A 259 7.37 -7.41 -13.47
CA VAL A 259 6.40 -6.34 -13.26
C VAL A 259 5.85 -5.89 -14.61
N LEU A 260 4.53 -5.75 -14.69
CA LEU A 260 3.83 -5.14 -15.81
C LEU A 260 2.79 -4.16 -15.26
N LEU A 261 2.92 -2.89 -15.65
CA LEU A 261 1.94 -1.85 -15.38
C LEU A 261 1.33 -1.41 -16.71
N ASP A 262 0.02 -1.53 -16.84
CA ASP A 262 -0.71 -1.14 -18.04
C ASP A 262 -1.80 -0.10 -17.70
N GLY A 263 -2.03 0.83 -18.61
CA GLY A 263 -2.97 1.94 -18.43
C GLY A 263 -2.54 2.99 -17.40
N VAL A 264 -1.27 2.98 -16.96
CA VAL A 264 -0.72 3.97 -16.01
C VAL A 264 0.20 5.01 -16.65
N SER A 265 0.25 5.04 -17.98
CA SER A 265 1.01 6.00 -18.76
C SER A 265 0.33 6.22 -20.12
N PRO A 266 0.38 7.44 -20.70
CA PRO A 266 -0.12 7.68 -22.05
C PRO A 266 0.72 7.00 -23.13
N ASP A 267 1.98 6.68 -22.82
CA ASP A 267 2.99 6.22 -23.78
C ASP A 267 3.10 4.68 -23.86
N GLY A 268 2.19 3.96 -23.22
CA GLY A 268 2.09 2.49 -23.23
C GLY A 268 2.49 1.83 -21.90
N PRO A 269 2.64 0.50 -21.89
CA PRO A 269 2.91 -0.25 -20.66
C PRO A 269 4.34 -0.05 -20.16
N ILE A 270 4.53 -0.18 -18.85
CA ILE A 270 5.83 -0.17 -18.18
C ILE A 270 6.14 -1.60 -17.74
N ALA A 271 7.27 -2.16 -18.18
CA ALA A 271 7.66 -3.54 -17.89
C ALA A 271 9.13 -3.66 -17.46
N PHE A 272 9.38 -4.38 -16.37
CA PHE A 272 10.71 -4.58 -15.78
C PHE A 272 10.71 -5.79 -14.82
N SER A 273 11.86 -6.13 -14.25
CA SER A 273 11.96 -7.05 -13.11
C SER A 273 12.29 -6.28 -11.84
N LEU A 274 11.67 -6.63 -10.71
CA LEU A 274 11.98 -6.00 -9.42
C LEU A 274 13.50 -6.08 -9.14
N PRO A 275 14.12 -5.00 -8.61
CA PRO A 275 15.50 -5.05 -8.15
C PRO A 275 15.71 -6.18 -7.13
N VAL A 276 16.81 -6.92 -7.27
CA VAL A 276 17.23 -7.93 -6.30
C VAL A 276 18.19 -7.29 -5.30
N CYS A 277 17.71 -6.97 -4.11
CA CYS A 277 18.55 -6.48 -3.01
C CYS A 277 18.52 -7.47 -1.86
N ARG A 278 19.65 -8.11 -1.58
CA ARG A 278 19.80 -9.04 -0.45
C ARG A 278 20.26 -8.26 0.78
N VAL A 279 19.35 -7.55 1.41
CA VAL A 279 19.65 -6.68 2.55
C VAL A 279 19.73 -7.51 3.84
N VAL A 280 20.81 -7.37 4.60
CA VAL A 280 21.00 -8.02 5.91
C VAL A 280 21.18 -6.96 6.98
N ALA A 281 20.48 -7.15 8.09
CA ALA A 281 20.68 -6.39 9.31
C ALA A 281 21.42 -7.26 10.34
N LYS A 282 22.44 -6.67 10.97
CA LYS A 282 23.16 -7.23 12.11
C LYS A 282 22.92 -6.34 13.32
N CYS A 283 22.23 -6.85 14.33
CA CYS A 283 21.89 -6.09 15.53
C CYS A 283 22.71 -6.61 16.72
N ALA A 284 23.41 -5.70 17.41
CA ALA A 284 24.10 -5.95 18.67
C ALA A 284 23.30 -5.34 19.84
N LEU A 285 22.76 -6.22 20.68
CA LEU A 285 21.99 -5.87 21.88
C LEU A 285 22.77 -6.33 23.12
N GLY A 286 23.25 -5.36 23.89
CA GLY A 286 24.07 -5.58 25.08
C GLY A 286 25.38 -6.33 24.81
N ARG A 287 26.04 -6.76 25.90
CA ARG A 287 27.41 -7.32 25.86
C ARG A 287 27.53 -8.74 25.27
N ARG A 288 26.43 -9.39 24.84
CA ARG A 288 26.45 -10.83 24.52
C ARG A 288 25.60 -11.29 23.34
N ARG A 289 24.72 -10.46 22.76
CA ARG A 289 23.79 -10.93 21.71
C ARG A 289 24.00 -10.16 20.41
N VAL A 290 24.50 -10.88 19.41
CA VAL A 290 24.59 -10.40 18.03
C VAL A 290 23.71 -11.28 17.16
N GLU A 291 22.63 -10.72 16.66
CA GLU A 291 21.76 -11.39 15.69
C GLU A 291 22.00 -10.87 14.28
N ARG A 292 21.89 -11.77 13.30
CA ARG A 292 21.90 -11.42 11.88
C ARG A 292 20.61 -11.92 11.25
N ARG A 293 19.97 -11.10 10.43
CA ARG A 293 18.73 -11.45 9.73
C ARG A 293 18.79 -10.95 8.30
N LEU A 294 18.43 -11.83 7.36
CA LEU A 294 18.01 -11.37 6.04
C LEU A 294 16.73 -10.57 6.21
N MET A 295 16.70 -9.35 5.68
CA MET A 295 15.52 -8.49 5.77
C MET A 295 14.49 -8.93 4.73
N THR A 296 13.23 -8.90 5.11
CA THR A 296 12.10 -9.31 4.27
C THR A 296 11.61 -8.13 3.44
N LEU A 297 11.46 -8.29 2.14
CA LEU A 297 10.79 -7.30 1.28
C LEU A 297 9.30 -7.31 1.57
N ASP A 298 8.78 -6.28 2.22
CA ASP A 298 7.38 -6.24 2.65
C ASP A 298 6.57 -5.06 2.13
N ALA A 299 7.18 -4.14 1.38
CA ALA A 299 6.44 -3.23 0.52
C ALA A 299 7.16 -2.91 -0.80
N VAL A 300 6.36 -2.76 -1.85
CA VAL A 300 6.75 -2.26 -3.17
C VAL A 300 5.79 -1.13 -3.53
N TYR A 301 6.31 0.08 -3.65
CA TYR A 301 5.57 1.24 -4.15
C TYR A 301 5.89 1.45 -5.62
N LEU A 302 4.88 1.40 -6.47
CA LEU A 302 4.94 1.68 -7.90
C LEU A 302 4.43 3.11 -8.12
N GLU A 303 5.30 4.00 -8.58
CA GLU A 303 5.04 5.44 -8.65
C GLU A 303 5.38 5.94 -10.08
N PRO A 304 4.59 5.53 -11.10
CA PRO A 304 4.87 5.85 -12.50
C PRO A 304 4.93 7.34 -12.82
N ASP A 305 4.14 8.17 -12.14
CA ASP A 305 4.13 9.62 -12.35
C ASP A 305 5.47 10.25 -11.92
N GLU A 306 6.03 9.77 -10.80
CA GLU A 306 7.36 10.14 -10.32
C GLU A 306 8.49 9.33 -10.98
N ARG A 307 8.18 8.43 -11.93
CA ARG A 307 9.10 7.48 -12.56
C ARG A 307 9.95 6.69 -11.56
N ARG A 308 9.32 6.25 -10.46
CA ARG A 308 10.00 5.61 -9.33
C ARG A 308 9.33 4.29 -8.94
N VAL A 309 10.15 3.34 -8.52
CA VAL A 309 9.71 2.17 -7.76
C VAL A 309 10.51 2.09 -6.47
N SER A 310 9.84 1.92 -5.33
CA SER A 310 10.50 1.89 -4.02
C SER A 310 10.27 0.53 -3.36
N LEU A 311 11.32 -0.09 -2.86
CA LEU A 311 11.31 -1.39 -2.17
C LEU A 311 11.66 -1.18 -0.70
N VAL A 312 10.84 -1.72 0.20
CA VAL A 312 11.00 -1.60 1.65
C VAL A 312 11.28 -2.96 2.25
N TYR A 313 12.38 -3.06 2.97
CA TYR A 313 12.87 -4.27 3.62
C TYR A 313 12.81 -4.09 5.14
N ARG A 314 12.40 -5.14 5.86
CA ARG A 314 12.27 -5.12 7.32
C ARG A 314 12.97 -6.30 7.98
N ALA A 315 13.60 -6.05 9.12
CA ALA A 315 13.97 -7.07 10.09
C ALA A 315 13.60 -6.61 11.49
N THR A 316 13.14 -7.54 12.32
CA THR A 316 12.74 -7.26 13.70
C THR A 316 13.57 -8.11 14.65
N PHE A 317 14.14 -7.45 15.66
CA PHE A 317 15.01 -8.07 16.67
C PHE A 317 14.34 -7.96 18.03
N ALA A 318 14.15 -9.09 18.72
CA ALA A 318 13.64 -9.08 20.09
C ALA A 318 14.67 -8.44 21.02
N ALA A 319 14.24 -7.47 21.81
CA ALA A 319 15.09 -6.62 22.64
C ALA A 319 14.47 -6.35 24.03
N HIS A 320 13.67 -7.29 24.53
CA HIS A 320 12.94 -7.15 25.80
C HIS A 320 13.88 -6.88 26.98
N GLY A 321 13.73 -5.71 27.60
CA GLY A 321 14.58 -5.24 28.69
C GLY A 321 16.01 -4.86 28.25
N GLU A 322 16.31 -4.93 26.95
CA GLU A 322 17.66 -4.77 26.38
C GLU A 322 17.75 -3.61 25.40
N LEU A 323 16.64 -2.90 25.09
CA LEU A 323 16.65 -1.74 24.19
C LEU A 323 17.63 -0.65 24.62
N ALA A 324 17.74 -0.38 25.92
CA ALA A 324 18.71 0.58 26.46
C ALA A 324 20.18 0.12 26.29
N GLY A 325 20.39 -1.19 26.11
CA GLY A 325 21.68 -1.80 25.82
C GLY A 325 21.97 -1.94 24.34
N HIS A 326 21.15 -1.39 23.43
CA HIS A 326 21.46 -1.40 22.01
C HIS A 326 22.76 -0.65 21.74
N GLU A 327 23.75 -1.37 21.19
CA GLU A 327 25.07 -0.81 20.91
C GLU A 327 25.11 -0.29 19.46
N VAL A 328 24.85 -1.17 18.50
CA VAL A 328 24.86 -0.84 17.07
C VAL A 328 24.01 -1.82 16.27
N THR A 329 23.30 -1.30 15.28
CA THR A 329 22.76 -2.09 14.17
C THR A 329 23.51 -1.72 12.90
N THR A 330 24.02 -2.70 12.18
CA THR A 330 24.62 -2.49 10.85
C THR A 330 23.70 -3.05 9.79
N VAL A 331 23.42 -2.27 8.74
CA VAL A 331 22.68 -2.71 7.56
C VAL A 331 23.63 -2.76 6.37
N ARG A 332 23.66 -3.88 5.64
CA ARG A 332 24.50 -4.04 4.43
C ARG A 332 23.80 -4.87 3.35
N LEU A 333 24.31 -4.77 2.13
CA LEU A 333 23.97 -5.70 1.07
C LEU A 333 24.86 -6.94 1.15
N LEU A 334 24.29 -8.11 0.87
CA LEU A 334 25.06 -9.31 0.58
C LEU A 334 25.55 -9.29 -0.86
N GLU A 335 26.79 -9.69 -1.04
CA GLU A 335 27.34 -10.00 -2.36
C GLU A 335 26.66 -11.24 -2.96
N PRO A 336 26.65 -11.40 -4.30
CA PRO A 336 25.99 -12.52 -4.96
C PRO A 336 26.44 -13.90 -4.47
N TRP A 337 27.71 -14.04 -4.06
CA TRP A 337 28.29 -15.31 -3.59
C TRP A 337 28.12 -15.56 -2.08
N GLU A 338 27.68 -14.58 -1.31
CA GLU A 338 27.48 -14.77 0.13
C GLU A 338 26.22 -15.60 0.41
N ASN A 339 26.26 -16.45 1.44
CA ASN A 339 25.06 -17.14 1.92
C ASN A 339 24.24 -16.22 2.84
N ALA A 340 22.91 -16.36 2.78
CA ALA A 340 22.05 -15.71 3.77
C ALA A 340 22.24 -16.35 5.15
N PRO A 341 22.17 -15.56 6.24
CA PRO A 341 22.38 -16.01 7.62
C PRO A 341 21.28 -16.93 8.14
#